data_AF-A0A7L4RKE2-F1
#
_entry.id   AF-A0A7L4RKE2-F1
#
_cell.length_a   1.000
_cell.length_b   1.000
_cell.length_c   1.000
_cell.angle_alpha   90.00
_cell.angle_beta   90.00
_cell.angle_gamma   90.00
#
_symmetry.space_group_name_H-M   'P 1'
#
loop_
_entity.id
_entity.type
_entity.pdbx_description
1 polymer ?
#
loop_
_entity_poly.entity_id
_entity_poly.type
_entity_poly.pdbx_seq_one_letter_code
_entity_poly.pdbx_strand_id
1 'polypeptide(L)'
;MFSSSVLLFPFVILALPFVLLAFERKRLRDFPKLLSLNYFNPAKSVLRAIRLFMLMFVSLFVLANVLNYFGFLDSGKVFDFILVQTPLTLFIAAAVAPIGEELFFRGYLQKRVGVVFASVLFAVLHWGYGSVVEVLAAFVVSILLGFELRKNNDLHACILAHAGYNLITIVLVLHYGQLFA
;
A
#
# COMPACT_ATOMS: atom_id res chain seq x y z
N MET A 1 23.87 -8.21 0.31
CA MET A 1 24.10 -7.32 1.46
C MET A 1 22.91 -6.39 1.55
N PHE A 2 21.99 -6.60 2.49
CA PHE A 2 20.82 -5.73 2.63
C PHE A 2 21.29 -4.39 3.19
N SER A 3 21.06 -3.30 2.46
CA SER A 3 21.37 -1.97 2.97
C SER A 3 20.38 -1.64 4.09
N SER A 4 20.88 -1.04 5.17
CA SER A 4 20.08 -0.52 6.30
C SER A 4 18.93 0.41 5.86
N SER A 5 19.00 0.95 4.64
CA SER A 5 17.99 1.79 4.02
C SER A 5 16.63 1.10 3.81
N VAL A 6 16.58 -0.21 3.52
CA VAL A 6 15.32 -0.94 3.25
C VAL A 6 14.45 -1.00 4.51
N LEU A 7 15.07 -1.21 5.66
CA LEU A 7 14.37 -1.25 6.95
C LEU A 7 13.96 0.14 7.42
N LEU A 8 14.70 1.20 7.05
CA LEU A 8 14.45 2.56 7.51
C LEU A 8 13.28 3.23 6.76
N PHE A 9 13.11 2.93 5.48
CA PHE A 9 12.13 3.60 4.62
C PHE A 9 10.68 3.57 5.15
N PRO A 10 10.12 2.44 5.62
CA PRO A 10 8.78 2.40 6.18
C PRO A 10 8.58 3.33 7.39
N PHE A 11 9.59 3.46 8.25
CA PHE A 11 9.53 4.36 9.41
C PHE A 11 9.63 5.83 9.01
N VAL A 12 10.41 6.15 7.98
CA VAL A 12 10.48 7.51 7.42
C VAL A 12 9.11 7.89 6.85
N ILE A 13 8.51 7.05 6.02
CA ILE A 13 7.18 7.29 5.44
C ILE A 13 6.10 7.38 6.54
N LEU A 14 6.20 6.56 7.58
CA LEU A 14 5.30 6.61 8.74
C LEU A 14 5.38 7.95 9.50
N ALA A 15 6.59 8.47 9.71
CA ALA A 15 6.80 9.73 10.43
C ALA A 15 6.48 10.96 9.58
N LEU A 16 6.70 10.89 8.27
CA LEU A 16 6.60 11.99 7.32
C LEU A 16 5.29 12.82 7.40
N PRO A 17 4.08 12.25 7.41
CA PRO A 17 2.84 13.04 7.47
C PRO A 17 2.75 13.89 8.74
N PHE A 18 3.27 13.40 9.88
CA PHE A 18 3.26 14.13 11.13
C PHE A 18 4.25 15.30 11.11
N VAL A 19 5.45 15.07 10.56
CA VAL A 19 6.46 16.11 10.36
C VAL A 19 5.92 17.21 9.43
N LEU A 20 5.30 16.84 8.31
CA LEU A 20 4.74 17.81 7.37
C LEU A 20 3.58 18.61 7.96
N LEU A 21 2.70 17.99 8.75
CA LEU A 21 1.65 18.72 9.46
C LEU A 21 2.21 19.67 10.53
N ALA A 22 3.31 19.31 11.20
CA ALA A 22 4.01 20.19 12.12
C ALA A 22 4.63 21.40 11.40
N PHE A 23 5.25 21.19 10.23
CA PHE A 23 5.74 22.28 9.38
C PHE A 23 4.63 23.22 8.89
N GLU A 24 3.44 22.69 8.61
CA GLU A 24 2.23 23.46 8.31
C GLU A 24 1.63 24.17 9.55
N ARG A 25 2.31 24.12 10.70
CA ARG A 25 1.89 24.71 11.98
C ARG A 25 0.53 24.21 12.47
N LYS A 26 0.16 22.97 12.12
CA LYS A 26 -1.06 22.33 12.63
C LYS A 26 -0.84 21.87 14.07
N ARG A 27 -1.88 21.96 14.90
CA ARG A 27 -1.79 21.53 16.31
C ARG A 27 -1.86 20.01 16.39
N LEU A 28 -1.08 19.40 17.27
CA LEU A 28 -1.03 17.95 17.45
C LEU A 28 -2.42 17.32 17.69
N ARG A 29 -3.29 18.00 18.45
CA ARG A 29 -4.68 17.57 18.69
C ARG A 29 -5.54 17.44 17.43
N ASP A 30 -5.18 18.16 16.37
CA ASP A 30 -5.93 18.17 15.12
C ASP A 30 -5.47 17.03 14.17
N PHE A 31 -4.32 16.39 14.44
CA PHE A 31 -3.72 15.38 13.56
C PHE A 31 -4.64 14.18 13.27
N PRO A 32 -5.30 13.56 14.26
CA PRO A 32 -6.18 12.42 13.98
C PRO A 32 -7.30 12.78 13.00
N LYS A 33 -7.86 13.98 13.11
CA LYS A 33 -8.88 14.48 12.18
C LYS A 33 -8.29 14.77 10.80
N LEU A 34 -7.15 15.46 10.75
CA LEU A 34 -6.49 15.84 9.52
C LEU A 34 -5.99 14.64 8.72
N LEU A 35 -5.69 13.52 9.37
CA LEU A 35 -5.27 12.26 8.75
C LEU A 35 -6.42 11.25 8.58
N SER A 36 -7.66 11.60 8.93
CA SER A 36 -8.83 10.70 8.84
C SER A 36 -8.75 9.45 9.73
N LEU A 37 -8.07 9.56 10.87
CA LEU A 37 -8.00 8.51 11.90
C LEU A 37 -9.18 8.56 12.88
N ASN A 38 -9.90 9.68 12.93
CA ASN A 38 -10.98 9.92 13.90
C ASN A 38 -12.30 9.21 13.55
N TYR A 39 -12.46 8.70 12.33
CA TYR A 39 -13.62 7.92 11.92
C TYR A 39 -13.29 6.44 11.93
N PHE A 40 -13.32 5.84 13.12
CA PHE A 40 -13.17 4.40 13.30
C PHE A 40 -14.45 3.80 13.87
N ASN A 41 -15.05 2.89 13.10
CA ASN A 41 -16.08 2.00 13.60
C ASN A 41 -15.60 0.58 13.28
N PRO A 42 -15.13 -0.22 14.27
CA PRO A 42 -14.45 -1.48 14.01
C PRO A 42 -15.18 -2.39 13.04
N ALA A 43 -16.47 -2.62 13.26
CA ALA A 43 -17.27 -3.49 12.40
C ALA A 43 -17.40 -2.95 10.96
N LYS A 44 -17.68 -1.65 10.80
CA LYS A 44 -17.80 -1.05 9.46
C LYS A 44 -16.46 -0.96 8.75
N SER A 45 -15.38 -0.61 9.46
CA SER A 45 -14.03 -0.49 8.91
C SER A 45 -13.51 -1.86 8.46
N VAL A 46 -13.75 -2.93 9.23
CA VAL A 46 -13.41 -4.31 8.81
C VAL A 46 -14.24 -4.72 7.59
N LEU A 47 -15.55 -4.48 7.58
CA LEU A 47 -16.38 -4.83 6.41
C LEU A 47 -15.94 -4.08 5.14
N ARG A 48 -15.63 -2.79 5.26
CA ARG A 48 -15.09 -1.97 4.17
C ARG A 48 -13.73 -2.50 3.71
N ALA A 49 -12.85 -2.86 4.64
CA ALA A 49 -11.55 -3.44 4.33
C ALA A 49 -11.70 -4.76 3.55
N ILE A 50 -12.60 -5.65 3.96
CA ILE A 50 -12.87 -6.92 3.25
C ILE A 50 -13.39 -6.63 1.84
N ARG A 51 -14.38 -5.74 1.70
CA ARG A 51 -14.91 -5.36 0.37
C ARG A 51 -13.82 -4.76 -0.53
N LEU A 52 -12.99 -3.88 0.02
CA LEU A 52 -11.92 -3.21 -0.68
C LEU A 52 -10.82 -4.19 -1.10
N PHE A 53 -10.44 -5.10 -0.21
CA PHE A 53 -9.53 -6.21 -0.50
C PHE A 53 -10.05 -7.06 -1.66
N MET A 54 -11.33 -7.47 -1.63
CA MET A 54 -11.91 -8.25 -2.73
C MET A 54 -11.92 -7.48 -4.05
N LEU A 55 -12.21 -6.17 -4.00
CA LEU A 55 -12.16 -5.32 -5.18
C LEU A 55 -10.74 -5.18 -5.74
N MET A 56 -9.74 -5.00 -4.87
CA MET A 56 -8.33 -4.98 -5.25
C MET A 56 -7.93 -6.30 -5.90
N PHE A 57 -8.25 -7.44 -5.25
CA PHE A 57 -7.92 -8.77 -5.76
C PHE A 57 -8.51 -9.01 -7.16
N VAL A 58 -9.79 -8.73 -7.36
CA VAL A 58 -10.44 -8.88 -8.69
C VAL A 58 -9.81 -7.94 -9.72
N SER A 59 -9.55 -6.69 -9.36
CA SER A 59 -8.95 -5.71 -10.29
C SER A 59 -7.54 -6.13 -10.73
N LEU A 60 -6.75 -6.66 -9.79
CA LEU A 60 -5.40 -7.15 -10.06
C LEU A 60 -5.41 -8.46 -10.84
N PHE A 61 -6.36 -9.35 -10.58
CA PHE A 61 -6.54 -10.55 -11.38
C PHE A 61 -6.86 -10.21 -12.85
N VAL A 62 -7.76 -9.25 -13.08
CA VAL A 62 -8.06 -8.76 -14.43
C VAL A 62 -6.83 -8.12 -15.07
N LEU A 63 -6.12 -7.25 -14.35
CA LEU A 63 -4.89 -6.60 -14.83
C LEU A 63 -3.84 -7.65 -15.22
N ALA A 64 -3.61 -8.65 -14.38
CA ALA A 64 -2.64 -9.72 -14.64
C ALA A 64 -2.98 -10.49 -15.92
N ASN A 65 -4.25 -10.85 -16.14
CA ASN A 65 -4.68 -11.53 -17.36
C ASN A 65 -4.50 -10.66 -18.62
N VAL A 66 -4.81 -9.37 -18.52
CA VAL A 66 -4.58 -8.42 -19.61
C VAL A 66 -3.09 -8.31 -19.94
N LEU A 67 -2.24 -8.12 -18.93
CA LEU A 67 -0.78 -8.02 -19.14
C LEU A 67 -0.19 -9.32 -19.66
N ASN A 68 -0.69 -10.48 -19.21
CA ASN A 68 -0.31 -11.79 -19.72
C ASN A 68 -0.64 -11.94 -21.21
N TYR A 69 -1.84 -11.53 -21.61
CA TYR A 69 -2.26 -11.56 -23.01
C TYR A 69 -1.32 -10.75 -23.93
N PHE A 70 -0.82 -9.62 -23.45
CA PHE A 70 0.14 -8.78 -24.18
C PHE A 70 1.62 -9.15 -23.96
N GLY A 71 1.92 -10.19 -23.18
CA GLY A 71 3.29 -10.63 -22.91
C GLY A 71 4.09 -9.71 -21.98
N PHE A 72 3.43 -8.85 -21.19
CA PHE A 72 4.06 -7.93 -20.23
C PHE A 72 4.02 -8.44 -18.78
N LEU A 73 3.57 -9.69 -18.54
CA LEU A 73 3.49 -10.23 -17.20
C LEU A 73 4.90 -10.56 -16.65
N ASP A 74 5.48 -9.64 -15.89
CA ASP A 74 6.80 -9.76 -15.27
C ASP A 74 6.75 -9.91 -13.73
N SER A 75 5.66 -10.46 -13.20
CA SER A 75 5.44 -10.67 -11.76
C SER A 75 6.48 -11.57 -11.10
N GLY A 76 7.21 -12.39 -11.86
CA GLY A 76 8.33 -13.19 -11.35
C GLY A 76 9.41 -12.35 -10.66
N LYS A 77 9.66 -11.12 -11.13
CA LYS A 77 10.62 -10.21 -10.47
C LYS A 77 10.18 -9.82 -9.05
N VAL A 78 8.87 -9.66 -8.83
CA VAL A 78 8.32 -9.36 -7.51
C VAL A 78 8.46 -10.59 -6.60
N PHE A 79 8.28 -11.80 -7.15
CA PHE A 79 8.43 -13.05 -6.40
C PHE A 79 9.88 -13.22 -5.94
N ASP A 80 10.83 -13.07 -6.86
CA ASP A 80 12.26 -13.13 -6.56
C ASP A 80 12.65 -12.10 -5.51
N PHE A 81 12.12 -10.87 -5.63
CA PHE A 81 12.36 -9.81 -4.65
C PHE A 81 11.86 -10.19 -3.25
N ILE A 82 10.69 -10.82 -3.13
CA ILE A 82 10.10 -11.25 -1.85
C ILE A 82 10.88 -12.44 -1.25
N LEU A 83 11.23 -13.43 -2.07
CA LEU A 83 11.86 -14.69 -1.61
C LEU A 83 13.24 -14.48 -0.98
N VAL A 84 13.96 -13.44 -1.38
CA VAL A 84 15.28 -13.13 -0.80
C VAL A 84 15.20 -12.34 0.51
N GLN A 85 14.04 -11.83 0.92
CA GLN A 85 13.94 -10.98 2.11
C GLN A 85 14.00 -11.76 3.43
N THR A 86 14.46 -11.08 4.47
CA THR A 86 14.44 -11.64 5.83
C THR A 86 13.02 -11.63 6.42
N PRO A 87 12.68 -12.54 7.36
CA PRO A 87 11.37 -12.55 8.01
C PRO A 87 10.99 -11.20 8.66
N LEU A 88 11.97 -10.50 9.23
CA LEU A 88 11.76 -9.16 9.81
C LEU A 88 11.36 -8.14 8.74
N THR A 89 12.02 -8.16 7.58
CA THR A 89 11.70 -7.24 6.47
C THR A 89 10.29 -7.51 5.94
N LEU A 90 9.92 -8.78 5.78
CA LEU A 90 8.58 -9.19 5.34
C LEU A 90 7.50 -8.80 6.34
N PHE A 91 7.77 -8.95 7.65
CA PHE A 91 6.86 -8.50 8.69
C PHE A 91 6.65 -6.97 8.64
N ILE A 92 7.73 -6.20 8.50
CA ILE A 92 7.66 -4.74 8.37
C ILE A 92 6.86 -4.36 7.12
N ALA A 93 7.10 -5.02 5.99
CA ALA A 93 6.37 -4.80 4.73
C ALA A 93 4.87 -5.14 4.83
N ALA A 94 4.50 -6.16 5.61
CA ALA A 94 3.10 -6.56 5.80
C ALA A 94 2.35 -5.71 6.84
N ALA A 95 3.02 -5.22 7.89
CA ALA A 95 2.36 -4.60 9.04
C ALA A 95 2.64 -3.11 9.18
N VAL A 96 3.89 -2.67 9.00
CA VAL A 96 4.32 -1.29 9.30
C VAL A 96 4.22 -0.40 8.06
N ALA A 97 4.70 -0.88 6.91
CA ALA A 97 4.70 -0.12 5.67
C ALA A 97 3.29 0.34 5.25
N PRO A 98 2.23 -0.50 5.27
CA PRO A 98 0.88 -0.06 4.90
C PRO A 98 0.35 1.06 5.78
N ILE A 99 0.67 1.05 7.08
CA ILE A 99 0.25 2.12 8.00
C ILE A 99 0.87 3.45 7.58
N GLY A 100 2.18 3.47 7.37
CA GLY A 100 2.89 4.68 6.98
C GLY A 100 2.47 5.18 5.60
N GLU A 101 2.36 4.27 4.64
CA GLU A 101 1.97 4.59 3.27
C GLU A 101 0.54 5.14 3.21
N GLU A 102 -0.44 4.53 3.89
CA GLU A 102 -1.79 5.08 3.92
C GLU A 102 -1.85 6.43 4.63
N LEU A 103 -1.15 6.61 5.75
CA LEU A 103 -1.08 7.90 6.46
C LEU A 103 -0.50 8.99 5.57
N PHE A 104 0.60 8.71 4.86
CA PHE A 104 1.25 9.67 3.99
C PHE A 104 0.44 9.92 2.71
N PHE A 105 0.16 8.88 1.91
CA PHE A 105 -0.44 9.05 0.61
C PHE A 105 -1.91 9.45 0.69
N ARG A 106 -2.71 8.79 1.54
CA ARG A 106 -4.16 8.97 1.59
C ARG A 106 -4.51 10.00 2.66
N GLY A 107 -3.94 9.82 3.85
CA GLY A 107 -4.15 10.70 5.00
C GLY A 107 -3.65 12.13 4.79
N TYR A 108 -2.51 12.31 4.12
CA TYR A 108 -1.88 13.62 3.90
C TYR A 108 -1.88 14.07 2.43
N LEU A 109 -1.17 13.37 1.53
CA LEU A 109 -0.84 13.85 0.19
C LEU A 109 -2.09 14.00 -0.69
N GLN A 110 -2.94 12.97 -0.76
CA GLN A 110 -4.18 12.94 -1.54
C GLN A 110 -5.10 14.12 -1.24
N LYS A 111 -5.13 14.61 0.00
CA LYS A 111 -5.96 15.77 0.39
C LYS A 111 -5.47 17.10 -0.19
N ARG A 112 -4.22 17.12 -0.70
CA ARG A 112 -3.57 18.30 -1.28
C ARG A 112 -3.53 18.23 -2.81
N VAL A 113 -3.31 17.04 -3.36
CA VAL A 113 -3.07 16.86 -4.81
C VAL A 113 -4.15 16.04 -5.53
N GLY A 114 -5.13 15.52 -4.79
CA GLY A 114 -6.18 14.66 -5.32
C GLY A 114 -5.77 13.19 -5.45
N VAL A 115 -6.76 12.34 -5.76
CA VAL A 115 -6.60 10.87 -5.83
C VAL A 115 -5.61 10.47 -6.92
N VAL A 116 -5.80 10.95 -8.15
CA VAL A 116 -5.02 10.50 -9.31
C VAL A 116 -3.54 10.80 -9.14
N PHE A 117 -3.17 12.04 -8.77
CA PHE A 117 -1.77 12.42 -8.65
C PHE A 117 -1.08 11.70 -7.47
N ALA A 118 -1.77 11.54 -6.33
CA ALA A 118 -1.26 10.73 -5.23
C ALA A 118 -1.03 9.27 -5.65
N SER A 119 -1.91 8.69 -6.48
CA SER A 119 -1.75 7.33 -6.99
C SER A 119 -0.62 7.19 -8.01
N VAL A 120 -0.39 8.18 -8.87
CA VAL A 120 0.79 8.19 -9.75
C VAL A 120 2.07 8.20 -8.92
N LEU A 121 2.18 9.08 -7.93
CA LEU A 121 3.37 9.14 -7.07
C LEU A 121 3.57 7.84 -6.27
N PHE A 122 2.50 7.23 -5.77
CA PHE A 122 2.55 5.93 -5.12
C PHE A 122 3.12 4.85 -6.04
N ALA A 123 2.61 4.76 -7.27
CA ALA A 123 3.05 3.80 -8.27
C ALA A 123 4.52 3.98 -8.66
N VAL A 124 4.98 5.23 -8.81
CA VAL A 124 6.39 5.53 -9.14
C VAL A 124 7.34 5.01 -8.06
N LEU A 125 6.98 5.10 -6.77
CA LEU A 125 7.82 4.57 -5.69
C LEU A 125 7.93 3.03 -5.72
N HIS A 126 6.99 2.34 -6.38
CA HIS A 126 7.04 0.88 -6.56
C HIS A 126 7.96 0.45 -7.72
N TRP A 127 8.56 1.40 -8.44
CA TRP A 127 9.58 1.09 -9.45
C TRP A 127 10.79 0.33 -8.87
N GLY A 128 11.02 0.41 -7.55
CA GLY A 128 12.09 -0.32 -6.86
C GLY A 128 12.05 -1.84 -7.02
N TYR A 129 10.90 -2.42 -7.37
CA TYR A 129 10.77 -3.86 -7.69
C TYR A 129 11.28 -4.23 -9.08
N GLY A 130 11.56 -3.26 -9.95
CA GLY A 130 11.98 -3.50 -11.34
C GLY A 130 10.91 -4.17 -12.21
N SER A 131 9.65 -4.22 -11.74
CA SER A 131 8.51 -4.84 -12.40
C SER A 131 7.53 -3.79 -12.91
N VAL A 132 7.17 -3.90 -14.20
CA VAL A 132 6.13 -3.05 -14.80
C VAL A 132 4.76 -3.41 -14.25
N VAL A 133 4.50 -4.72 -14.06
CA VAL A 133 3.26 -5.20 -13.44
C VAL A 133 3.07 -4.58 -12.05
N GLU A 134 4.11 -4.53 -11.24
CA GLU A 134 4.03 -3.98 -9.88
C GLU A 134 3.67 -2.49 -9.88
N VAL A 135 4.25 -1.69 -10.78
CA VAL A 135 3.96 -0.26 -10.89
C VAL A 135 2.51 -0.03 -11.31
N LEU A 136 2.01 -0.80 -12.29
CA LEU A 136 0.62 -0.72 -12.73
C LEU A 136 -0.34 -1.20 -11.66
N ALA A 137 -0.01 -2.29 -10.96
CA ALA A 137 -0.78 -2.82 -9.84
C ALA A 137 -0.87 -1.81 -8.70
N ALA A 138 0.26 -1.21 -8.30
CA ALA A 138 0.33 -0.17 -7.28
C ALA A 138 -0.51 1.06 -7.66
N PHE A 139 -0.52 1.46 -8.94
CA PHE A 139 -1.39 2.53 -9.42
C PHE A 139 -2.87 2.18 -9.24
N VAL A 140 -3.30 1.01 -9.73
CA VAL A 140 -4.71 0.56 -9.63
C VAL A 140 -5.15 0.44 -8.17
N VAL A 141 -4.36 -0.23 -7.33
CA VAL A 141 -4.63 -0.35 -5.89
C VAL A 141 -4.73 1.03 -5.24
N SER A 142 -3.81 1.93 -5.56
CA SER A 142 -3.80 3.25 -4.95
C SER A 142 -5.03 4.08 -5.31
N ILE A 143 -5.52 3.96 -6.54
CA ILE A 143 -6.77 4.59 -6.96
C ILE A 143 -7.95 4.05 -6.14
N LEU A 144 -8.05 2.73 -5.97
CA LEU A 144 -9.13 2.08 -5.20
C LEU A 144 -9.12 2.53 -3.73
N LEU A 145 -7.95 2.49 -3.08
CA LEU A 145 -7.76 2.96 -1.71
C LEU A 145 -8.11 4.46 -1.59
N GLY A 146 -7.67 5.27 -2.55
CA GLY A 146 -7.92 6.70 -2.55
C GLY A 146 -9.41 7.05 -2.70
N PHE A 147 -10.15 6.33 -3.54
CA PHE A 147 -11.60 6.48 -3.65
C PHE A 147 -12.33 6.02 -2.39
N GLU A 148 -11.89 4.93 -1.76
CA GLU A 148 -12.45 4.47 -0.49
C GLU A 148 -12.30 5.53 0.59
N LEU A 149 -11.09 6.09 0.75
CA LEU A 149 -10.88 7.19 1.70
C LEU A 149 -11.75 8.40 1.36
N ARG A 150 -11.80 8.81 0.08
CA ARG A 150 -12.60 9.98 -0.33
C ARG A 150 -14.09 9.81 0.00
N LYS A 151 -14.62 8.60 -0.18
CA LYS A 151 -16.05 8.31 0.01
C LYS A 151 -16.42 8.13 1.48
N ASN A 152 -15.59 7.42 2.23
CA ASN A 152 -15.94 6.93 3.57
C ASN A 152 -15.17 7.62 4.70
N ASN A 153 -14.12 8.38 4.37
CA ASN A 153 -13.21 9.04 5.30
C ASN A 153 -12.64 8.12 6.39
N ASP A 154 -12.42 6.85 6.02
CA ASP A 154 -12.03 5.76 6.91
C ASP A 154 -10.64 5.25 6.50
N LEU A 155 -9.60 5.82 7.12
CA LEU A 155 -8.23 5.41 6.84
C LEU A 155 -7.94 3.99 7.35
N HIS A 156 -8.63 3.55 8.41
CA HIS A 156 -8.44 2.23 9.00
C HIS A 156 -8.82 1.12 8.01
N ALA A 157 -9.93 1.30 7.28
CA ALA A 157 -10.31 0.36 6.23
C ALA A 157 -9.25 0.25 5.12
N CYS A 158 -8.62 1.38 4.74
CA CYS A 158 -7.54 1.41 3.75
C CYS A 158 -6.30 0.65 4.25
N ILE A 159 -5.88 0.92 5.49
CA ILE A 159 -4.74 0.26 6.14
C ILE A 159 -4.97 -1.26 6.22
N LEU A 160 -6.15 -1.68 6.69
CA LEU A 160 -6.47 -3.09 6.85
C LEU A 160 -6.52 -3.84 5.51
N ALA A 161 -7.11 -3.25 4.48
CA ALA A 161 -7.16 -3.85 3.14
C ALA A 161 -5.75 -3.98 2.53
N HIS A 162 -4.94 -2.93 2.66
CA HIS A 162 -3.58 -2.91 2.13
C HIS A 162 -2.66 -3.89 2.88
N ALA A 163 -2.68 -3.87 4.22
CA ALA A 163 -1.93 -4.83 5.03
C ALA A 163 -2.37 -6.29 4.75
N GLY A 164 -3.67 -6.52 4.60
CA GLY A 164 -4.21 -7.83 4.21
C GLY A 164 -3.70 -8.29 2.83
N TYR A 165 -3.65 -7.39 1.86
CA TYR A 165 -3.08 -7.66 0.54
C TYR A 165 -1.60 -8.03 0.61
N ASN A 166 -0.79 -7.25 1.33
CA ASN A 166 0.63 -7.55 1.48
C ASN A 166 0.84 -8.89 2.18
N LEU A 167 0.13 -9.13 3.28
CA LEU A 167 0.25 -10.38 4.05
C LEU A 167 -0.10 -11.59 3.19
N ILE A 168 -1.25 -11.57 2.51
CA ILE A 168 -1.70 -12.72 1.71
C ILE A 168 -0.74 -12.95 0.54
N THR A 169 -0.30 -11.88 -0.14
CA THR A 169 0.67 -11.99 -1.24
C THR A 169 1.99 -12.60 -0.77
N ILE A 170 2.55 -12.12 0.34
CA ILE A 170 3.78 -12.66 0.92
C ILE A 170 3.61 -14.13 1.30
N VAL A 171 2.52 -14.49 1.98
CA VAL A 171 2.25 -15.89 2.37
C VAL A 171 2.13 -16.80 1.14
N LEU A 172 1.41 -16.37 0.11
CA LEU A 172 1.27 -17.12 -1.13
C LEU A 172 2.62 -17.30 -1.83
N VAL A 173 3.44 -16.26 -1.91
CA VAL A 173 4.78 -16.34 -2.52
C VAL A 173 5.70 -17.26 -1.72
N LEU A 174 5.69 -17.19 -0.39
CA LEU A 174 6.53 -18.08 0.44
C LEU A 174 6.11 -19.55 0.32
N HIS A 175 4.82 -19.83 0.16
CA HIS A 175 4.32 -21.20 0.09
C HIS A 175 4.37 -21.80 -1.32
N TYR A 176 4.02 -21.02 -2.34
CA TYR A 176 3.91 -21.51 -3.72
C TYR A 176 5.07 -21.05 -4.62
N GLY A 177 5.78 -19.98 -4.27
CA GLY A 177 6.90 -19.46 -5.07
C GLY A 177 8.08 -20.43 -5.14
N GLN A 178 8.24 -21.30 -4.14
CA GLN A 178 9.27 -22.35 -4.15
C GLN A 178 8.92 -23.56 -5.05
N LEU A 179 7.67 -23.66 -5.54
CA LEU A 179 7.25 -24.76 -6.41
C LEU A 179 7.54 -24.52 -7.90
N PHE A 180 7.95 -23.29 -8.25
CA PHE A 180 8.20 -22.86 -9.63
C PHE A 180 9.63 -22.31 -9.85
N ALA A 181 10.48 -22.39 -8.82
CA ALA A 181 11.91 -22.10 -8.87
C ALA A 181 12.71 -23.40 -9.01
#